data_AF-A0A3D6DZY2-F1
#
_entry.id   AF-A0A3D6DZY2-F1
#
_cell.length_a   1.000
_cell.length_b   1.000
_cell.length_c   1.000
_cell.angle_alpha   90.00
_cell.angle_beta   90.00
_cell.angle_gamma   90.00
#
_symmetry.space_group_name_H-M   'P 1'
#
loop_
_entity.id
_entity.type
_entity.pdbx_description
1 polymer ?
#
loop_
_entity_poly.entity_id
_entity_poly.type
_entity_poly.pdbx_seq_one_letter_code
_entity_poly.pdbx_strand_id
1 'polypeptide(L)'
;MPLIQTQSLLFRAVEEERPGVIWKSLFGEFWPSYRRWYLQGGEAARPYYLPCLRALRKHMPELLPTYDKLAELAGGGDVEARFLSLFCPPPYVTACSQVALTGKRPLLVRNYDYPPQLCEGVILKTAWNGRQVIGVSDCAWGLLDGINEDG
;
A
#
# COMPACT_ATOMS: atom_id res chain seq x y z
N MET A 1 12.62 -7.07 31.79
CA MET A 1 11.19 -6.71 31.92
C MET A 1 11.08 -5.20 31.72
N PRO A 2 10.07 -4.67 31.00
CA PRO A 2 8.82 -5.33 30.67
C PRO A 2 8.85 -6.07 29.32
N LEU A 3 8.29 -7.28 29.36
CA LEU A 3 7.85 -8.07 28.21
C LEU A 3 6.54 -7.49 27.69
N ILE A 4 6.42 -7.40 26.38
CA ILE A 4 5.21 -7.05 25.62
C ILE A 4 4.70 -5.64 25.94
N GLN A 5 5.19 -4.64 25.20
CA GLN A 5 4.31 -3.51 24.89
C GLN A 5 3.11 -4.11 24.14
N THR A 6 1.94 -4.07 24.77
CA THR A 6 0.66 -4.20 24.07
C THR A 6 0.53 -2.99 23.16
N GLN A 7 1.21 -3.03 22.01
CA GLN A 7 0.83 -2.16 20.90
C GLN A 7 -0.54 -2.62 20.45
N SER A 8 -1.57 -1.87 20.85
CA SER A 8 -2.91 -2.04 20.32
C SER A 8 -2.89 -1.63 18.85
N LEU A 9 -3.06 -2.59 17.95
CA LEU A 9 -3.34 -2.31 16.55
C LEU A 9 -4.80 -1.86 16.46
N LEU A 10 -5.02 -0.60 16.11
CA LEU A 10 -6.35 -0.05 15.88
C LEU A 10 -6.66 -0.12 14.38
N PHE A 11 -7.79 -0.71 14.04
CA PHE A 11 -8.30 -0.65 12.68
C PHE A 11 -9.20 0.56 12.50
N ARG A 12 -8.95 1.33 11.43
CA ARG A 12 -9.81 2.43 10.98
C ARG A 12 -10.28 2.18 9.55
N ALA A 13 -11.56 2.37 9.31
CA ALA A 13 -12.13 2.34 7.98
C ALA A 13 -12.23 3.77 7.43
N VAL A 14 -11.76 3.97 6.21
CA VAL A 14 -11.79 5.26 5.53
C VAL A 14 -12.27 5.08 4.10
N GLU A 15 -13.01 6.06 3.61
CA GLU A 15 -13.51 6.10 2.23
C GLU A 15 -13.01 7.37 1.55
N GLU A 16 -12.35 7.21 0.41
CA GLU A 16 -11.88 8.31 -0.40
C GLU A 16 -11.96 7.94 -1.89
N GLU A 17 -13.03 8.41 -2.56
CA GLU A 17 -13.33 8.02 -3.95
C GLU A 17 -12.20 8.37 -4.93
N ARG A 18 -11.47 9.47 -4.69
CA ARG A 18 -10.35 9.96 -5.51
C ARG A 18 -9.18 10.36 -4.60
N PRO A 19 -7.91 10.17 -5.01
CA PRO A 19 -6.76 10.51 -4.17
C PRO A 19 -6.85 11.94 -3.62
N GLY A 20 -6.80 12.09 -2.29
CA GLY A 20 -7.10 13.37 -1.67
C GLY A 20 -6.50 13.57 -0.27
N VAL A 21 -7.23 14.31 0.56
CA VAL A 21 -6.77 14.78 1.87
C VAL A 21 -6.68 13.66 2.89
N ILE A 22 -7.53 12.64 2.79
CA ILE A 22 -7.49 11.48 3.69
C ILE A 22 -6.20 10.71 3.40
N TRP A 23 -5.97 10.35 2.13
CA TRP A 23 -4.74 9.68 1.75
C TRP A 23 -3.49 10.49 2.11
N LYS A 24 -3.49 11.81 1.85
CA LYS A 24 -2.36 12.67 2.20
C LYS A 24 -2.04 12.64 3.71
N SER A 25 -3.07 12.62 4.56
CA SER A 25 -2.91 12.51 6.00
C SER A 25 -2.31 11.16 6.40
N LEU A 26 -2.82 10.06 5.83
CA LEU A 26 -2.31 8.70 6.07
C LEU A 26 -0.85 8.56 5.63
N PHE A 27 -0.52 9.07 4.44
CA PHE A 27 0.83 9.06 3.92
C PHE A 27 1.77 9.82 4.87
N GLY A 28 1.39 11.02 5.33
CA GLY A 28 2.19 11.77 6.30
C GLY A 28 2.43 11.03 7.62
N GLU A 29 1.45 10.26 8.09
CA GLU A 29 1.55 9.43 9.30
C GLU A 29 2.53 8.25 9.10
N PHE A 30 2.42 7.52 8.00
CA PHE A 30 3.19 6.29 7.76
C PHE A 30 4.55 6.54 7.12
N TRP A 31 4.73 7.65 6.40
CA TRP A 31 5.90 7.93 5.59
C TRP A 31 7.23 7.84 6.35
N PRO A 32 7.38 8.35 7.59
CA PRO A 32 8.63 8.22 8.32
C PRO A 32 9.08 6.76 8.48
N SER A 33 8.13 5.84 8.69
CA SER A 33 8.40 4.40 8.84
C SER A 33 8.70 3.75 7.50
N TYR A 34 7.89 4.01 6.47
CA TYR A 34 8.14 3.52 5.12
C TYR A 34 9.45 4.04 4.53
N ARG A 35 9.82 5.29 4.78
CA ARG A 35 11.11 5.86 4.35
C ARG A 35 12.29 5.13 4.97
N ARG A 36 12.23 4.81 6.27
CA ARG A 36 13.28 4.01 6.94
C ARG A 36 13.40 2.61 6.34
N TRP A 37 12.27 1.95 6.09
CA TRP A 37 12.25 0.64 5.43
C TRP A 37 12.77 0.71 3.99
N TYR A 38 12.25 1.62 3.18
CA TYR A 38 12.59 1.77 1.77
C TYR A 38 14.08 2.06 1.57
N LEU A 39 14.68 2.86 2.46
CA LEU A 39 16.09 3.23 2.44
C LEU A 39 16.98 2.38 3.35
N GLN A 40 16.51 1.23 3.86
CA GLN A 40 17.27 0.42 4.82
C GLN A 40 18.63 -0.07 4.28
N GLY A 41 18.75 -0.23 2.96
CA GLY A 41 20.00 -0.57 2.27
C GLY A 41 20.80 0.64 1.78
N GLY A 42 20.40 1.85 2.15
CA GLY A 42 20.92 3.11 1.61
C GLY A 42 20.23 3.51 0.30
N GLU A 43 20.29 4.81 -0.01
CA GLU A 43 19.60 5.39 -1.16
C GLU A 43 20.12 4.89 -2.51
N ALA A 44 21.43 4.66 -2.61
CA ALA A 44 22.08 4.13 -3.82
C ALA A 44 21.69 2.67 -4.12
N ALA A 45 21.16 1.94 -3.15
CA ALA A 45 20.67 0.57 -3.35
C ALA A 45 19.25 0.53 -3.95
N ARG A 46 18.60 1.68 -4.16
CA ARG A 46 17.26 1.80 -4.75
C ARG A 46 17.35 2.37 -6.17
N PRO A 47 16.47 1.98 -7.10
CA PRO A 47 16.42 2.61 -8.42
C PRO A 47 16.16 4.12 -8.29
N TYR A 48 16.74 4.91 -9.17
CA TYR A 48 16.43 6.34 -9.30
C TYR A 48 15.03 6.55 -9.91
N TYR A 49 14.53 7.77 -9.83
CA TYR A 49 13.19 8.15 -10.31
C TYR A 49 12.91 7.75 -11.77
N LEU A 50 13.82 8.04 -12.71
CA LEU A 50 13.57 7.76 -14.13
C LEU A 50 13.36 6.27 -14.44
N PRO A 51 14.20 5.33 -13.93
CA PRO A 51 13.91 3.90 -13.99
C PRO A 51 12.54 3.51 -13.43
N CYS A 52 12.18 4.01 -12.24
CA CYS A 52 10.89 3.77 -11.59
C CYS A 52 9.72 4.18 -12.50
N LEU A 53 9.73 5.43 -12.97
CA LEU A 53 8.67 5.97 -13.84
C LEU A 53 8.58 5.21 -15.17
N ARG A 54 9.72 4.87 -15.77
CA ARG A 54 9.75 4.10 -17.02
C ARG A 54 9.18 2.70 -16.84
N ALA A 55 9.49 2.03 -15.73
CA ALA A 55 8.93 0.73 -15.40
C ALA A 55 7.42 0.81 -15.24
N LEU A 56 6.93 1.76 -14.44
CA LEU A 56 5.49 1.96 -14.23
C LEU A 56 4.77 2.25 -15.55
N ARG A 57 5.28 3.20 -16.34
CA ARG A 57 4.71 3.55 -17.66
C ARG A 57 4.66 2.38 -18.62
N LYS A 58 5.68 1.52 -18.60
CA LYS A 58 5.77 0.38 -19.52
C LYS A 58 4.83 -0.74 -19.11
N HIS A 59 4.70 -1.01 -17.81
CA HIS A 59 4.07 -2.23 -17.32
C HIS A 59 2.67 -2.04 -16.76
N MET A 60 2.36 -0.86 -16.21
CA MET A 60 1.05 -0.52 -15.67
C MET A 60 0.69 0.93 -16.05
N PRO A 61 0.62 1.27 -17.36
CA PRO A 61 0.33 2.62 -17.83
C PRO A 61 -0.99 3.18 -17.29
N GLU A 62 -1.97 2.33 -17.01
CA GLU A 62 -3.27 2.67 -16.44
C GLU A 62 -3.17 3.27 -15.03
N LEU A 63 -2.12 2.96 -14.26
CA LEU A 63 -1.91 3.50 -12.92
C LEU A 63 -1.18 4.85 -12.93
N LEU A 64 -0.65 5.29 -14.07
CA LEU A 64 0.14 6.52 -14.14
C LEU A 64 -0.62 7.76 -13.65
N PRO A 65 -1.88 8.01 -14.05
CA PRO A 65 -2.60 9.19 -13.57
C PRO A 65 -2.76 9.21 -12.05
N THR A 66 -3.01 8.04 -11.43
CA THR A 66 -3.10 7.90 -9.98
C THR A 66 -1.75 8.10 -9.32
N TYR A 67 -0.69 7.47 -9.85
CA TYR A 67 0.67 7.64 -9.36
C TYR A 67 1.11 9.11 -9.37
N ASP A 68 0.90 9.81 -10.48
CA ASP A 68 1.25 11.23 -10.61
C ASP A 68 0.52 12.07 -9.55
N LYS A 69 -0.78 11.77 -9.32
CA LYS A 69 -1.57 12.47 -8.31
C LYS A 69 -1.09 12.20 -6.89
N LEU A 70 -0.75 10.96 -6.57
CA LEU A 70 -0.24 10.58 -5.25
C LEU A 70 1.16 11.15 -5.00
N ALA A 71 2.03 11.16 -6.02
CA ALA A 71 3.35 11.78 -5.93
C ALA A 71 3.24 13.29 -5.68
N GLU A 72 2.31 13.99 -6.34
CA GLU A 72 1.99 15.40 -6.06
C GLU A 72 1.49 15.58 -4.62
N LEU A 73 0.54 14.76 -4.17
CA LEU A 73 -0.03 14.83 -2.81
C LEU A 73 1.00 14.54 -1.72
N ALA A 74 1.97 13.65 -1.97
CA ALA A 74 3.10 13.35 -1.11
C ALA A 74 4.10 14.51 -1.00
N GLY A 75 3.97 15.55 -1.82
CA GLY A 75 4.83 16.74 -1.83
C GLY A 75 5.82 16.81 -2.99
N GLY A 76 5.77 15.86 -3.93
CA GLY A 76 6.60 15.87 -5.15
C GLY A 76 8.08 15.54 -4.94
N GLY A 77 8.44 14.94 -3.81
CA GLY A 77 9.83 14.56 -3.51
C GLY A 77 10.30 13.35 -4.32
N ASP A 78 11.61 13.30 -4.60
CA ASP A 78 12.24 12.20 -5.37
C ASP A 78 12.03 10.83 -4.71
N VAL A 79 12.28 10.74 -3.39
CA VAL A 79 12.23 9.47 -2.66
C VAL A 79 10.79 8.97 -2.53
N GLU A 80 9.84 9.86 -2.28
CA GLU A 80 8.40 9.58 -2.24
C GLU A 80 7.95 9.03 -3.60
N ALA A 81 8.30 9.69 -4.69
CA ALA A 81 7.96 9.26 -6.04
C ALA A 81 8.58 7.90 -6.40
N ARG A 82 9.80 7.63 -5.96
CA ARG A 82 10.46 6.32 -6.12
C ARG A 82 9.78 5.23 -5.30
N PHE A 83 9.44 5.51 -4.05
CA PHE A 83 8.71 4.60 -3.17
C PHE A 83 7.33 4.25 -3.75
N LEU A 84 6.54 5.26 -4.17
CA LEU A 84 5.19 5.05 -4.69
C LEU A 84 5.18 4.18 -5.96
N SER A 85 6.26 4.18 -6.75
CA SER A 85 6.35 3.28 -7.91
C SER A 85 6.42 1.79 -7.52
N LEU A 86 6.87 1.50 -6.30
CA LEU A 86 7.20 0.16 -5.79
C LEU A 86 8.02 -0.68 -6.78
N PHE A 87 8.84 -0.02 -7.61
CA PHE A 87 9.74 -0.71 -8.52
C PHE A 87 11.01 -1.13 -7.78
N CYS A 88 11.23 -2.44 -7.69
CA CYS A 88 12.33 -3.06 -6.93
C CYS A 88 12.43 -2.55 -5.47
N PRO A 89 11.39 -2.70 -4.64
CA PRO A 89 11.43 -2.30 -3.25
C PRO A 89 12.37 -3.23 -2.46
N PRO A 90 12.75 -2.88 -1.21
CA PRO A 90 13.44 -3.82 -0.35
C PRO A 90 12.59 -5.07 -0.11
N PRO A 91 13.19 -6.20 0.29
CA PRO A 91 12.43 -7.38 0.67
C PRO A 91 11.37 -7.05 1.71
N TYR A 92 10.17 -7.55 1.45
CA TYR A 92 9.01 -7.43 2.31
C TYR A 92 8.64 -8.83 2.78
N VAL A 93 8.52 -9.03 4.09
CA VAL A 93 8.27 -10.36 4.67
C VAL A 93 6.80 -10.49 4.97
N THR A 94 6.14 -11.41 4.30
CA THR A 94 4.77 -11.85 4.63
C THR A 94 4.68 -13.35 4.51
N ALA A 95 3.90 -13.96 5.41
CA ALA A 95 3.35 -15.28 5.19
C ALA A 95 1.83 -15.12 5.02
N CYS A 96 1.26 -15.84 4.08
CA CYS A 96 -0.17 -15.88 3.89
C CYS A 96 -0.65 -17.32 3.70
N SER A 97 -1.86 -17.59 4.18
CA SER A 97 -2.60 -18.81 3.92
C SER A 97 -3.92 -18.45 3.27
N GLN A 98 -4.27 -19.13 2.19
CA GLN A 98 -5.48 -18.83 1.43
C GLN A 98 -6.21 -20.13 1.08
N VAL A 99 -7.54 -20.09 1.15
CA VAL A 99 -8.43 -21.18 0.74
C VAL A 99 -9.50 -20.62 -0.17
N ALA A 100 -9.58 -21.17 -1.38
CA ALA A 100 -10.63 -20.88 -2.35
C ALA A 100 -11.53 -22.12 -2.51
N LEU A 101 -12.80 -21.98 -2.13
CA LEU A 101 -13.82 -23.00 -2.36
C LEU A 101 -14.70 -22.57 -3.54
N THR A 102 -14.66 -23.35 -4.62
CA THR A 102 -15.46 -23.11 -5.82
C THR A 102 -16.78 -23.88 -5.74
N GLY A 103 -17.90 -23.26 -6.16
CA GLY A 103 -19.21 -23.91 -6.19
C GLY A 103 -20.36 -22.92 -6.38
N LYS A 104 -21.59 -23.36 -6.10
CA LYS A 104 -22.79 -22.48 -6.19
C LYS A 104 -22.73 -21.26 -5.26
N ARG A 105 -21.92 -21.34 -4.20
CA ARG A 105 -21.61 -20.25 -3.27
C ARG A 105 -20.09 -20.22 -3.09
N PRO A 106 -19.36 -19.47 -3.92
CA PRO A 106 -17.91 -19.40 -3.80
C PRO A 106 -17.51 -18.74 -2.47
N LEU A 107 -16.40 -19.21 -1.89
CA LEU A 107 -15.82 -18.65 -0.67
C LEU A 107 -14.32 -18.47 -0.88
N LEU A 108 -13.81 -17.29 -0.51
CA LEU A 108 -12.38 -17.02 -0.43
C LEU A 108 -12.05 -16.62 1.02
N VAL A 109 -11.17 -17.37 1.66
CA VAL A 109 -10.66 -17.09 3.01
C VAL A 109 -9.17 -16.86 2.92
N ARG A 110 -8.68 -15.77 3.51
CA ARG A 110 -7.27 -15.37 3.48
C ARG A 110 -6.83 -14.96 4.88
N ASN A 111 -5.64 -15.38 5.27
CA ASN A 111 -4.96 -14.95 6.48
C ASN A 111 -3.58 -14.40 6.11
N TYR A 112 -3.17 -13.31 6.77
CA TYR A 112 -1.85 -12.71 6.63
C TYR A 112 -1.18 -12.69 8.00
N ASP A 113 -0.05 -13.36 8.11
CA ASP A 113 0.72 -13.41 9.34
C ASP A 113 1.67 -12.21 9.35
N TYR A 114 1.33 -11.24 10.19
CA TYR A 114 1.96 -9.94 10.16
C TYR A 114 2.30 -9.45 11.58
N PRO A 115 3.52 -8.96 11.83
CA PRO A 115 3.82 -8.26 13.07
C PRO A 115 2.89 -7.04 13.19
N PRO A 116 2.15 -6.86 14.30
CA PRO A 116 1.21 -5.75 14.46
C PRO A 116 1.83 -4.37 14.20
N GLN A 117 3.14 -4.23 14.42
CA GLN A 117 3.93 -3.01 14.24
C GLN A 117 4.09 -2.59 12.79
N LEU A 118 3.96 -3.52 11.86
CA LEU A 118 4.13 -3.25 10.44
C LEU A 118 2.78 -2.97 9.76
N CYS A 119 1.66 -3.24 10.43
CA CYS A 119 0.31 -3.07 9.89
C CYS A 119 -0.12 -1.61 9.93
N GLU A 120 -0.52 -1.05 8.79
CA GLU A 120 -1.12 0.29 8.72
C GLU A 120 -2.44 0.38 9.51
N GLY A 121 -3.14 -0.74 9.68
CA GLY A 121 -4.44 -0.76 10.37
C GLY A 121 -5.53 0.03 9.64
N VAL A 122 -5.40 0.21 8.32
CA VAL A 122 -6.36 0.98 7.52
C VAL A 122 -7.14 0.04 6.61
N ILE A 123 -8.47 0.09 6.71
CA ILE A 123 -9.37 -0.44 5.69
C ILE A 123 -9.74 0.72 4.77
N LEU A 124 -9.32 0.66 3.52
CA LEU A 124 -9.43 1.72 2.55
C LEU A 124 -10.46 1.34 1.48
N LYS A 125 -11.48 2.19 1.29
CA LYS A 125 -12.44 2.11 0.18
C LYS A 125 -12.22 3.26 -0.79
N THR A 126 -12.00 2.97 -2.07
CA THR A 126 -11.69 3.99 -3.10
C THR A 126 -12.34 3.65 -4.43
N ALA A 127 -12.32 4.61 -5.36
CA ALA A 127 -12.59 4.40 -6.78
C ALA A 127 -11.54 5.10 -7.67
N TRP A 128 -10.27 5.10 -7.22
CA TRP A 128 -9.20 5.90 -7.84
C TRP A 128 -8.96 5.62 -9.33
N ASN A 129 -9.34 4.42 -9.78
CA ASN A 129 -9.25 3.97 -11.17
C ASN A 129 -10.63 3.62 -11.76
N GLY A 130 -11.70 4.27 -11.27
CA GLY A 130 -13.06 4.16 -11.80
C GLY A 130 -13.90 3.00 -11.26
N ARG A 131 -13.27 1.98 -10.67
CA ARG A 131 -13.95 0.84 -10.03
C ARG A 131 -13.86 0.93 -8.52
N GLN A 132 -14.97 0.71 -7.81
CA GLN A 132 -14.91 0.68 -6.35
C GLN A 132 -14.19 -0.56 -5.86
N VAL A 133 -13.26 -0.35 -4.94
CA VAL A 133 -12.52 -1.39 -4.23
C VAL A 133 -12.52 -1.09 -2.74
N ILE A 134 -12.57 -2.12 -1.91
CA ILE A 134 -12.33 -2.03 -0.47
C ILE A 134 -11.29 -3.06 -0.08
N GLY A 135 -10.34 -2.68 0.78
CA GLY A 135 -9.36 -3.62 1.31
C GLY A 135 -8.49 -3.07 2.43
N VAL A 136 -7.65 -3.92 3.00
CA VAL A 136 -6.63 -3.53 3.97
C VAL A 136 -5.48 -2.87 3.22
N SER A 137 -5.21 -1.61 3.52
CA SER A 137 -4.14 -0.81 2.90
C SER A 137 -2.76 -1.32 3.28
N ASP A 138 -1.83 -1.22 2.33
CA ASP A 138 -0.41 -1.43 2.56
C ASP A 138 0.43 -0.65 1.53
N CYS A 139 1.66 -0.32 1.93
CA CYS A 139 2.59 0.49 1.16
C CYS A 139 1.95 1.80 0.67
N ALA A 140 1.13 2.41 1.54
CA ALA A 140 0.36 3.64 1.35
C ALA A 140 -0.73 3.65 0.27
N TRP A 141 -0.67 2.82 -0.77
CA TRP A 141 -1.65 2.88 -1.88
C TRP A 141 -1.96 1.53 -2.53
N GLY A 142 -1.34 0.45 -2.03
CA GLY A 142 -1.67 -0.92 -2.38
C GLY A 142 -2.68 -1.52 -1.40
N LEU A 143 -3.18 -2.72 -1.71
CA LEU A 143 -4.07 -3.48 -0.84
C LEU A 143 -3.47 -4.87 -0.55
N LEU A 144 -3.28 -5.15 0.74
CA LEU A 144 -3.23 -6.48 1.39
C LEU A 144 -4.24 -7.45 0.81
N ASP A 145 -5.47 -7.09 1.14
CA ASP A 145 -6.61 -7.96 1.04
C ASP A 145 -7.81 -7.12 0.70
N GLY A 146 -8.47 -7.40 -0.42
CA GLY A 146 -9.61 -6.61 -0.84
C GLY A 146 -10.53 -7.35 -1.79
N ILE A 147 -11.59 -6.64 -2.18
CA ILE A 147 -12.62 -7.03 -3.14
C ILE A 147 -13.08 -5.78 -3.88
N ASN A 148 -13.59 -5.96 -5.10
CA ASN A 148 -14.19 -4.87 -5.86
C ASN A 148 -15.73 -4.96 -5.82
N GLU A 149 -16.41 -4.01 -6.47
CA GLU A 149 -17.88 -3.95 -6.54
C GLU A 149 -18.56 -5.12 -7.27
N ASP A 150 -17.83 -5.89 -8.08
CA ASP A 150 -18.35 -7.06 -8.81
C ASP A 150 -18.24 -8.37 -8.00
N GLY A 151 -17.59 -8.34 -6.82
CA GLY A 151 -17.30 -9.51 -5.98
C GLY A 151 -15.96 -10.16 -6.26
#